data_AF-A0A6P0UVU9-F1
#
_entry.id   AF-A0A6P0UVU9-F1
#
_cell.length_a   1.000
_cell.length_b   1.000
_cell.length_c   1.000
_cell.angle_alpha   90.00
_cell.angle_beta   90.00
_cell.angle_gamma   90.00
#
_symmetry.space_group_name_H-M   'P 1'
#
loop_
_entity.id
_entity.type
_entity.pdbx_description
1 polymer ?
#
loop_
_entity_poly.entity_id
_entity_poly.type
_entity_poly.pdbx_seq_one_letter_code
_entity_poly.pdbx_strand_id
1 'polypeptide(L)'
;MSEILVDSNVILDVITEEPQWFDWSSQMLTDYANQGDLVINPIIYAEIAIGFNQPEEVEEALPEDFFRRDSLPYSAAFLAGQSFLAYRRRGGGRRSPLPDFYIGAHAAVANLPLLTRDVNRYQTYFSSVQLITP
;
A
#
# COMPACT_ATOMS: atom_id res chain seq x y z
N MET A 1 14.58 5.25 -13.21
CA MET A 1 13.71 4.16 -12.71
C MET A 1 13.06 4.68 -11.46
N SER A 2 11.73 4.80 -11.49
CA SER A 2 10.92 5.29 -10.38
C SER A 2 10.42 4.09 -9.58
N GLU A 3 10.70 4.07 -8.29
CA GLU A 3 10.14 3.09 -7.37
C GLU A 3 8.84 3.64 -6.78
N ILE A 4 7.82 2.80 -6.66
CA ILE A 4 6.51 3.21 -6.12
C ILE A 4 5.97 2.17 -5.16
N LEU A 5 5.47 2.61 -4.00
CA LEU A 5 4.77 1.72 -3.08
C LEU A 5 3.34 1.54 -3.56
N VAL A 6 2.87 0.30 -3.66
CA VAL A 6 1.53 -0.02 -4.18
C VAL A 6 0.57 -0.35 -3.04
N ASP A 7 -0.57 0.33 -3.05
CA ASP A 7 -1.77 0.13 -2.23
C ASP A 7 -2.21 -1.35 -2.23
N SER A 8 -2.63 -1.95 -1.11
CA SER A 8 -3.30 -3.25 -1.18
C SER A 8 -4.62 -3.14 -1.96
N ASN A 9 -5.33 -2.01 -1.84
CA ASN A 9 -6.56 -1.74 -2.58
C ASN A 9 -6.37 -1.82 -4.10
N VAL A 10 -5.31 -1.25 -4.67
CA VAL A 10 -5.03 -1.25 -6.11
C VAL A 10 -4.79 -2.66 -6.64
N ILE A 11 -4.03 -3.46 -5.90
CA ILE A 11 -3.76 -4.84 -6.27
C ILE A 11 -5.05 -5.68 -6.18
N LEU A 12 -5.82 -5.50 -5.10
CA LEU A 12 -7.10 -6.20 -4.92
C LEU A 12 -8.08 -5.86 -6.03
N ASP A 13 -8.16 -4.60 -6.46
CA ASP A 13 -9.06 -4.18 -7.53
C ASP A 13 -8.80 -4.98 -8.84
N VAL A 14 -7.55 -5.35 -9.12
CA VAL A 14 -7.18 -6.18 -10.28
C VAL A 14 -7.45 -7.67 -10.02
N ILE A 15 -7.05 -8.19 -8.85
CA ILE A 15 -7.24 -9.61 -8.50
C ILE A 15 -8.72 -9.98 -8.47
N THR A 16 -9.57 -9.10 -7.93
CA THR A 16 -11.01 -9.36 -7.77
C THR A 16 -11.84 -8.86 -8.94
N GLU A 17 -11.21 -8.34 -10.00
CA GLU A 17 -11.88 -7.74 -11.15
C GLU A 17 -12.92 -6.68 -10.74
N GLU A 18 -12.57 -5.80 -9.78
CA GLU A 18 -13.50 -4.85 -9.20
C GLU A 18 -14.01 -3.86 -10.26
N PRO A 19 -15.30 -3.88 -10.66
CA PRO A 19 -15.76 -3.23 -11.89
C PRO A 19 -15.54 -1.71 -11.94
N GLN A 20 -15.51 -1.06 -10.77
CA GLN A 20 -15.32 0.39 -10.70
C GLN A 20 -13.84 0.80 -10.88
N TRP A 21 -12.90 -0.04 -10.47
CA TRP A 21 -11.50 0.35 -10.28
C TRP A 21 -10.53 -0.46 -11.14
N PHE A 22 -10.96 -1.61 -11.67
CA PHE A 22 -10.12 -2.52 -12.45
C PHE A 22 -9.35 -1.81 -13.56
N ASP A 23 -10.03 -1.04 -14.40
CA ASP A 23 -9.39 -0.37 -15.55
C ASP A 23 -8.30 0.61 -15.10
N TRP A 24 -8.58 1.42 -14.08
CA TRP A 24 -7.62 2.39 -13.57
C TRP A 24 -6.44 1.70 -12.87
N SER A 25 -6.72 0.74 -11.98
CA SER A 25 -5.70 0.02 -11.22
C SER A 25 -4.80 -0.79 -12.15
N SER A 26 -5.37 -1.50 -13.12
CA SER A 26 -4.63 -2.27 -14.13
C SER A 26 -3.74 -1.37 -14.99
N GLN A 27 -4.26 -0.22 -15.45
CA GLN A 27 -3.49 0.74 -16.23
C GLN A 27 -2.32 1.32 -15.42
N MET A 28 -2.55 1.72 -14.17
CA MET A 28 -1.49 2.27 -13.31
C MET A 28 -0.41 1.22 -12.98
N LEU A 29 -0.78 -0.01 -12.63
CA LEU A 29 0.19 -1.08 -12.39
C LEU A 29 1.04 -1.33 -13.66
N THR A 30 0.42 -1.37 -14.83
CA THR A 30 1.11 -1.55 -16.11
C THR A 30 2.07 -0.39 -16.40
N ASP A 31 1.61 0.85 -16.24
CA ASP A 31 2.41 2.03 -16.56
C ASP A 31 3.63 2.15 -15.65
N TYR A 32 3.46 1.93 -14.35
CA TYR A 32 4.57 2.04 -13.40
C TYR A 32 5.50 0.83 -13.44
N ALA A 33 5.01 -0.38 -13.71
CA ALA A 33 5.86 -1.54 -13.95
C ALA A 33 6.79 -1.36 -15.16
N ASN A 34 6.36 -0.63 -16.19
CA ASN A 34 7.20 -0.30 -17.34
C ASN A 34 8.26 0.78 -17.04
N GLN A 35 8.16 1.50 -15.93
CA GLN A 35 9.02 2.65 -15.58
C GLN A 35 9.99 2.34 -14.43
N GLY A 36 9.69 1.35 -13.58
CA GLY A 36 10.51 0.92 -12.46
C GLY A 36 9.81 -0.09 -11.57
N ASP A 37 10.25 -0.17 -10.32
CA ASP A 37 9.83 -1.23 -9.40
C ASP A 37 8.50 -0.89 -8.72
N LEU A 38 7.56 -1.85 -8.78
CA LEU A 38 6.37 -1.86 -7.92
C LEU A 38 6.75 -2.49 -6.58
N VAL A 39 6.73 -1.68 -5.52
CA VAL A 39 7.14 -2.09 -4.19
C VAL A 39 5.92 -2.47 -3.35
N ILE A 40 6.03 -3.57 -2.61
CA ILE A 40 5.09 -3.96 -1.56
C ILE A 40 5.84 -4.26 -0.26
N ASN A 41 5.13 -4.29 0.86
CA ASN A 41 5.68 -4.67 2.17
C ASN A 41 4.87 -5.81 2.80
N PRO A 42 5.32 -6.39 3.94
CA PRO A 42 4.62 -7.51 4.57
C PRO A 42 3.17 -7.22 4.99
N ILE A 43 2.81 -5.94 5.21
CA ILE A 43 1.44 -5.56 5.57
C ILE A 43 0.53 -5.66 4.34
N ILE A 44 0.98 -5.13 3.20
CA ILE A 44 0.26 -5.25 1.91
C ILE A 44 0.11 -6.72 1.54
N TYR A 45 1.21 -7.49 1.60
CA TYR A 45 1.19 -8.93 1.35
C TYR A 45 0.15 -9.65 2.23
N ALA A 46 0.13 -9.35 3.53
CA ALA A 46 -0.81 -9.97 4.46
C ALA A 46 -2.27 -9.62 4.15
N GLU A 47 -2.56 -8.42 3.65
CA GLU A 47 -3.92 -8.04 3.22
C GLU A 47 -4.35 -8.79 1.97
N ILE A 48 -3.46 -8.94 0.98
CA ILE A 48 -3.73 -9.72 -0.23
C ILE A 48 -3.96 -11.19 0.10
N ALA A 49 -3.14 -11.76 0.99
CA ALA A 49 -3.20 -13.17 1.37
C ALA A 49 -4.54 -13.61 1.98
N ILE A 50 -5.37 -12.69 2.50
CA ILE A 50 -6.70 -13.00 3.05
C ILE A 50 -7.61 -13.63 1.99
N GLY A 51 -7.42 -13.28 0.71
CA GLY A 51 -8.23 -13.78 -0.40
C GLY A 51 -7.90 -15.21 -0.84
N PHE A 52 -6.86 -15.82 -0.29
CA PHE A 52 -6.27 -17.07 -0.78
C PHE A 52 -6.27 -18.17 0.28
N ASN A 53 -6.30 -19.43 -0.14
CA ASN A 53 -6.33 -20.58 0.76
C ASN A 53 -4.94 -21.15 1.03
N GLN A 54 -4.01 -20.98 0.08
CA GLN A 54 -2.66 -21.51 0.15
C GLN A 54 -1.62 -20.41 -0.13
N PRO A 55 -0.45 -20.43 0.53
CA PRO A 55 0.61 -19.46 0.28
C PRO A 55 1.03 -19.39 -1.19
N GLU A 56 1.06 -20.53 -1.89
CA GLU A 56 1.47 -20.63 -3.29
C GLU A 56 0.57 -19.80 -4.22
N GLU A 57 -0.72 -19.69 -3.93
CA GLU A 57 -1.66 -18.86 -4.70
C GLU A 57 -1.34 -17.36 -4.57
N VAL A 58 -0.85 -16.94 -3.41
CA VAL A 58 -0.41 -15.54 -3.18
C VAL A 58 0.88 -15.27 -3.93
N GLU A 59 1.81 -16.23 -3.95
CA GLU A 59 3.06 -16.12 -4.70
C GLU A 59 2.81 -16.01 -6.21
N GLU A 60 1.81 -16.73 -6.74
CA GLU A 60 1.37 -16.61 -8.13
C GLU A 60 0.72 -15.25 -8.42
N ALA A 61 -0.05 -14.71 -7.48
CA ALA A 61 -0.69 -13.39 -7.61
C ALA A 61 0.30 -12.21 -7.42
N LEU A 62 1.38 -12.41 -6.67
CA LEU A 62 2.39 -11.41 -6.34
C LEU A 62 3.80 -11.88 -6.73
N PRO A 63 4.07 -12.16 -8.02
CA PRO A 63 5.35 -12.69 -8.44
C PRO A 63 6.49 -11.71 -8.14
N GLU A 64 7.60 -12.20 -7.59
CA GLU A 64 8.73 -11.35 -7.16
C GLU A 64 9.43 -10.61 -8.32
N ASP A 65 9.29 -11.12 -9.54
CA ASP A 65 9.78 -10.45 -10.76
C ASP A 65 8.94 -9.22 -11.13
N PHE A 66 7.72 -9.10 -10.59
CA PHE A 66 6.81 -7.97 -10.84
C PHE A 66 6.67 -7.07 -9.61
N PHE A 67 6.66 -7.64 -8.40
CA PHE A 67 6.57 -6.92 -7.14
C PHE A 67 7.82 -7.10 -6.29
N ARG A 68 8.56 -6.01 -6.11
CA ARG A 68 9.68 -5.97 -5.17
C ARG A 68 9.16 -5.97 -3.73
N ARG A 69 9.63 -6.92 -2.94
CA ARG A 69 9.23 -7.08 -1.53
C ARG A 69 10.25 -6.40 -0.62
N ASP A 70 9.86 -5.26 -0.07
CA ASP A 70 10.69 -4.51 0.88
C ASP A 70 10.25 -4.83 2.32
N SER A 71 11.23 -5.00 3.22
CA SER A 71 10.95 -5.12 4.66
C SER A 71 10.35 -3.82 5.19
N LEU A 72 9.42 -3.90 6.15
CA LEU A 72 8.90 -2.70 6.83
C LEU A 72 9.97 -2.12 7.77
N PRO A 73 10.50 -0.90 7.54
CA PRO A 73 11.52 -0.32 8.41
C PRO A 73 10.98 -0.04 9.81
N TYR A 74 11.79 -0.22 10.86
CA TYR A 74 11.39 0.13 12.23
C TYR A 74 11.05 1.63 12.38
N SER A 75 11.69 2.50 11.61
CA SER A 75 11.35 3.92 11.54
C SER A 75 9.94 4.16 11.00
N ALA A 76 9.50 3.36 10.02
CA ALA A 76 8.12 3.40 9.52
C ALA A 76 7.14 2.88 10.59
N ALA A 77 7.48 1.80 11.31
CA ALA A 77 6.65 1.32 12.42
C ALA A 77 6.51 2.38 13.54
N PHE A 78 7.58 3.10 13.87
CA PHE A 78 7.54 4.21 14.82
C PHE A 78 6.61 5.33 14.33
N LEU A 79 6.77 5.78 13.09
CA LEU A 79 5.94 6.82 12.49
C LEU A 79 4.46 6.40 12.42
N ALA A 80 4.17 5.13 12.08
CA ALA A 80 2.82 4.58 12.08
C ALA A 80 2.18 4.67 13.48
N GLY A 81 2.92 4.35 14.54
CA GLY A 81 2.47 4.49 15.93
C GLY A 81 2.15 5.94 16.30
N GLN A 82 2.99 6.88 15.89
CA GLN A 82 2.78 8.32 16.12
C GLN A 82 1.55 8.84 15.38
N SER A 83 1.36 8.43 14.12
CA SER A 83 0.19 8.77 13.31
C SER A 83 -1.10 8.17 13.90
N PHE A 84 -1.03 6.92 14.40
CA PHE A 84 -2.15 6.29 15.10
C PHE A 84 -2.51 7.02 16.40
N LEU A 85 -1.52 7.47 17.18
CA LEU A 85 -1.76 8.28 18.37
C LEU A 85 -2.46 9.61 18.01
N ALA A 86 -2.05 10.26 16.92
CA ALA A 86 -2.72 11.45 16.41
C ALA A 86 -4.18 11.16 15.99
N TYR A 87 -4.41 10.05 15.29
CA TYR A 87 -5.75 9.57 14.94
C TYR A 87 -6.64 9.36 16.18
N ARG A 88 -6.14 8.69 17.22
CA ARG A 88 -6.86 8.50 18.49
C ARG A 88 -7.23 9.83 19.15
N ARG A 89 -6.29 10.78 19.18
CA ARG A 89 -6.51 12.13 19.73
C ARG A 89 -7.57 12.92 18.97
N ARG A 90 -7.75 12.64 17.67
CA ARG A 90 -8.80 13.22 16.82
C ARG A 90 -10.15 12.49 16.91
N GLY A 91 -10.33 11.60 17.90
CA GLY A 91 -11.59 10.86 18.12
C GLY A 91 -11.68 9.52 17.39
N GLY A 92 -10.56 9.03 16.84
CA GLY A 92 -10.50 7.75 16.16
C GLY A 92 -10.90 6.56 17.04
N GLY A 93 -11.88 5.77 16.60
CA GLY A 93 -12.45 4.66 17.38
C GLY A 93 -11.64 3.36 17.39
N ARG A 94 -10.69 3.18 16.46
CA ARG A 94 -9.91 1.93 16.34
C ARG A 94 -9.02 1.70 17.56
N ARG A 95 -8.91 0.43 17.98
CA ARG A 95 -8.14 0.01 19.17
C ARG A 95 -6.66 -0.28 18.88
N SER A 96 -6.33 -0.58 17.63
CA SER A 96 -4.98 -0.85 17.15
C SER A 96 -4.67 -0.02 15.90
N PRO A 97 -3.38 0.24 15.60
CA PRO A 97 -2.99 0.86 14.34
C PRO A 97 -3.54 0.08 13.14
N LEU A 98 -4.18 0.79 12.22
CA LEU A 98 -4.63 0.25 10.94
C LEU A 98 -3.45 -0.02 9.99
N PRO A 99 -3.56 -1.01 9.09
CA PRO A 99 -2.59 -1.29 8.03
C PRO A 99 -2.11 -0.03 7.28
N ASP A 100 -3.02 0.86 6.90
CA ASP A 100 -2.71 2.10 6.18
C ASP A 100 -1.72 3.00 6.92
N PHE A 101 -1.67 2.96 8.26
CA PHE A 101 -0.67 3.74 8.99
C PHE A 101 0.74 3.21 8.74
N TYR A 102 0.90 1.89 8.60
CA TYR A 102 2.19 1.29 8.27
C TYR A 102 2.55 1.51 6.80
N ILE A 103 1.57 1.37 5.90
CA ILE A 103 1.76 1.60 4.45
C ILE A 103 2.17 3.06 4.19
N GLY A 104 1.39 4.02 4.71
CA GLY A 104 1.69 5.44 4.55
C GLY A 104 2.99 5.86 5.23
N ALA A 105 3.30 5.28 6.40
CA ALA A 105 4.57 5.54 7.06
C ALA A 105 5.76 4.96 6.29
N HIS A 106 5.61 3.81 5.64
CA HIS A 106 6.65 3.23 4.80
C HIS A 106 6.95 4.14 3.62
N ALA A 107 5.91 4.58 2.90
CA ALA A 107 6.04 5.53 1.80
C ALA A 107 6.74 6.82 2.24
N ALA A 108 6.34 7.39 3.39
CA ALA A 108 6.93 8.61 3.92
C ALA A 108 8.40 8.45 4.30
N VAL A 109 8.77 7.35 4.95
CA VAL A 109 10.15 7.11 5.42
C VAL A 109 11.08 6.78 4.26
N ALA A 110 10.61 6.01 3.27
CA ALA A 110 11.38 5.63 2.11
C ALA A 110 11.37 6.69 0.99
N ASN A 111 10.61 7.79 1.16
CA ASN A 111 10.34 8.79 0.13
C ASN A 111 9.80 8.18 -1.18
N LEU A 112 8.94 7.17 -1.05
CA LEU A 112 8.28 6.53 -2.18
C LEU A 112 6.94 7.24 -2.45
N PRO A 113 6.60 7.51 -3.72
CA PRO A 113 5.22 7.74 -4.10
C PRO A 113 4.35 6.55 -3.69
N LEU A 114 3.07 6.81 -3.42
CA LEU A 114 2.10 5.79 -3.04
C LEU A 114 0.97 5.74 -4.07
N LEU A 115 0.85 4.61 -4.75
CA LEU A 115 -0.28 4.30 -5.64
C LEU A 115 -1.45 3.79 -4.80
N THR A 116 -2.55 4.53 -4.73
CA THR A 116 -3.70 4.17 -3.88
C THR A 116 -4.96 4.87 -4.34
N ARG A 117 -6.13 4.26 -4.09
CA ARG A 117 -7.42 4.96 -4.24
C ARG A 117 -7.88 5.67 -2.95
N ASP A 118 -7.21 5.47 -1.82
CA ASP A 118 -7.63 5.99 -0.50
C ASP A 118 -6.97 7.32 -0.12
N VAL A 119 -7.35 8.40 -0.79
CA VAL A 119 -6.73 9.74 -0.65
C VAL A 119 -6.76 10.30 0.79
N ASN A 120 -7.95 10.33 1.41
CA ASN A 120 -8.21 11.15 2.59
C ASN A 120 -7.31 10.81 3.78
N ARG A 121 -7.05 9.52 4.02
CA ARG A 121 -6.27 9.07 5.17
C ARG A 121 -4.80 9.41 5.00
N TYR A 122 -4.23 9.11 3.83
CA TYR A 122 -2.82 9.37 3.58
C TYR A 122 -2.52 10.88 3.58
N GLN A 123 -3.36 11.70 2.95
CA GLN A 123 -3.18 13.17 3.00
C GLN A 123 -3.25 13.73 4.43
N THR A 124 -4.10 13.17 5.28
CA THR A 124 -4.31 13.65 6.65
C THR A 124 -3.12 13.36 7.59
N TYR A 125 -2.44 12.23 7.40
CA TYR A 125 -1.40 11.74 8.33
C TYR A 125 0.00 11.70 7.72
N PHE A 126 0.13 11.73 6.40
CA PHE A 126 1.38 11.57 5.66
C PHE A 126 1.45 12.58 4.51
N SER A 127 1.30 13.87 4.81
CA SER A 127 1.19 14.94 3.81
C SER A 127 2.45 15.13 2.93
N SER A 128 3.59 14.54 3.31
CA SER A 128 4.81 14.54 2.51
C SER A 128 4.84 13.45 1.44
N VAL A 129 3.93 12.47 1.51
CA VAL A 129 3.86 11.38 0.55
C VAL A 129 3.19 11.89 -0.72
N GLN A 130 3.86 11.71 -1.86
CA GLN A 130 3.25 11.92 -3.16
C GLN A 130 2.24 10.80 -3.42
N LEU A 131 0.96 11.15 -3.50
CA LEU A 131 -0.09 10.19 -3.82
C LEU A 131 -0.34 10.15 -5.33
N ILE A 132 -0.46 8.94 -5.86
CA ILE A 132 -0.95 8.67 -7.20
C ILE A 132 -2.31 8.02 -7.02
N THR A 133 -3.35 8.78 -7.32
CA THR A 133 -4.74 8.42 -7.06
C THR A 133 -5.56 8.67 -8.33
N PRO A 134 -6.78 8.11 -8.43
CA PRO A 134 -7.74 8.50 -9.45
C PRO A 134 -8.05 10.00 -9.41
#